data_AF-A0A386T9E5-F1
#
_entry.id   AF-A0A386T9E5-F1
#
_cell.length_a   1.000
_cell.length_b   1.000
_cell.length_c   1.000
_cell.angle_alpha   90.00
_cell.angle_beta   90.00
_cell.angle_gamma   90.00
#
_symmetry.space_group_name_H-M   'P 1'
#
loop_
_entity.id
_entity.type
_entity.pdbx_description
1 polymer ?
#
loop_
_entity_poly.entity_id
_entity_poly.type
_entity_poly.pdbx_seq_one_letter_code
_entity_poly.pdbx_strand_id
1 'polypeptide(L)'
;MTPFAIAGVQMYVNALQPNVDGMIQRLDILMARFPWTQMVLFSELAPFGPLDRFALPPENETIEQFQAAARRHRVWLIPGSMFLKHPEDGRVYNTSVVINPEGEVVRRYAKMFPFRPYEAGIAAGNEFCIFDVPDVGRFGLSICYDMWFPETTRQLTSQGVEVLLHPVLTGTTDRDAELAIARATAAQFQCYIFDVNGLGAGGVGKSCVVDPTSMVLHQSAGQEDMFPIEIDLNMVRRQRETGMKGLGQLLKSFRDRPTDFPVYDRDSGADAFLHTLGPLEVPQQGSRAGLHVDVPAQQVPAEIPAYKGKNGFPPEPLASATAGTAPEVAQTPAPAAPAAAMPDPQTTPETPGQNDNTSG
;
A
#
# COMPACT_ATOMS: atom_id res chain seq x y z
N MET A 1 -5.24 -23.50 5.32
CA MET A 1 -5.48 -22.05 5.48
C MET A 1 -6.93 -21.80 5.20
N THR A 2 -7.60 -21.09 6.09
CA THR A 2 -8.95 -20.60 5.80
C THR A 2 -8.82 -19.48 4.76
N PRO A 3 -9.55 -19.54 3.64
CA PRO A 3 -9.63 -18.41 2.71
C PRO A 3 -9.94 -17.12 3.47
N PHE A 4 -9.27 -16.02 3.13
CA PHE A 4 -9.57 -14.70 3.68
C PHE A 4 -9.90 -13.74 2.55
N ALA A 5 -11.06 -13.10 2.63
CA ALA A 5 -11.58 -12.22 1.60
C ALA A 5 -11.80 -10.81 2.11
N ILE A 6 -11.32 -9.84 1.32
CA ILE A 6 -11.46 -8.42 1.57
C ILE A 6 -12.27 -7.81 0.43
N ALA A 7 -13.30 -7.06 0.76
CA ALA A 7 -14.09 -6.30 -0.22
C ALA A 7 -13.81 -4.81 -0.12
N GLY A 8 -13.55 -4.18 -1.27
CA GLY A 8 -13.64 -2.74 -1.40
C GLY A 8 -15.05 -2.32 -1.81
N VAL A 9 -15.50 -1.18 -1.27
CA VAL A 9 -16.77 -0.55 -1.66
C VAL A 9 -16.47 0.83 -2.25
N GLN A 10 -16.58 0.94 -3.58
CA GLN A 10 -16.51 2.19 -4.31
C GLN A 10 -17.93 2.74 -4.46
N MET A 11 -18.22 3.85 -3.78
CA MET A 11 -19.55 4.48 -3.79
C MET A 11 -19.47 5.99 -3.97
N TYR A 12 -20.60 6.60 -4.32
CA TYR A 12 -20.74 8.06 -4.27
C TYR A 12 -20.65 8.56 -2.84
N VAL A 13 -19.76 9.52 -2.63
CA VAL A 13 -19.61 10.27 -1.39
C VAL A 13 -20.27 11.64 -1.60
N ASN A 14 -21.27 11.94 -0.79
CA ASN A 14 -21.90 13.26 -0.74
C ASN A 14 -21.07 14.21 0.15
N ALA A 15 -20.92 15.47 -0.28
CA ALA A 15 -20.17 16.50 0.45
C ALA A 15 -20.98 17.23 1.52
N LEU A 16 -22.31 17.19 1.43
CA LEU A 16 -23.23 18.06 2.17
C LEU A 16 -24.18 17.28 3.08
N GLN A 17 -24.25 15.96 2.91
CA GLN A 17 -25.14 15.07 3.65
C GLN A 17 -24.37 13.84 4.14
N PRO A 18 -24.74 13.27 5.30
CA PRO A 18 -24.17 12.01 5.77
C PRO A 18 -24.43 10.88 4.76
N ASN A 19 -23.43 10.03 4.55
CA ASN A 19 -23.51 8.84 3.71
C ASN A 19 -23.70 7.55 4.53
N VAL A 20 -23.76 7.64 5.86
CA VAL A 20 -23.75 6.51 6.81
C VAL A 20 -24.81 5.46 6.49
N ASP A 21 -26.08 5.85 6.33
CA ASP A 21 -27.15 4.92 5.98
C ASP A 21 -26.90 4.24 4.64
N GLY A 22 -26.42 5.01 3.66
CA GLY A 22 -26.05 4.49 2.34
C GLY A 22 -24.89 3.52 2.39
N MET A 23 -23.92 3.73 3.28
CA MET A 23 -22.80 2.82 3.52
C MET A 23 -23.27 1.52 4.16
N ILE A 24 -24.12 1.59 5.18
CA ILE A 24 -24.68 0.41 5.86
C ILE A 24 -25.53 -0.41 4.88
N GLN A 25 -26.35 0.24 4.07
CA GLN A 25 -27.11 -0.43 3.01
C GLN A 25 -26.20 -1.15 2.01
N ARG A 26 -25.08 -0.53 1.62
CA ARG A 26 -24.10 -1.13 0.70
C ARG A 26 -23.38 -2.31 1.33
N LEU A 27 -23.05 -2.22 2.63
CA LEU A 27 -22.54 -3.35 3.41
C LEU A 27 -23.56 -4.50 3.46
N ASP A 28 -24.84 -4.21 3.72
CA ASP A 28 -25.90 -5.21 3.75
C ASP A 28 -26.06 -5.93 2.40
N ILE A 29 -26.03 -5.17 1.30
CA ILE A 29 -26.08 -5.71 -0.07
C ILE A 29 -24.84 -6.56 -0.38
N LEU A 30 -23.65 -6.06 -0.03
CA LEU A 30 -22.39 -6.77 -0.20
C LEU A 30 -22.45 -8.13 0.50
N MET A 31 -22.87 -8.16 1.77
CA MET A 31 -22.91 -9.39 2.56
C MET A 31 -24.01 -10.34 2.09
N ALA A 32 -25.13 -9.83 1.59
CA ALA A 32 -26.16 -10.68 0.98
C ALA A 32 -25.68 -11.33 -0.34
N ARG A 33 -24.88 -10.61 -1.14
CA ARG A 33 -24.38 -11.08 -2.43
C ARG A 33 -23.12 -11.94 -2.31
N PHE A 34 -22.25 -11.62 -1.35
CA PHE A 34 -20.94 -12.22 -1.15
C PHE A 34 -20.71 -12.55 0.34
N PRO A 35 -21.49 -13.50 0.90
CA PRO A 35 -21.48 -13.81 2.34
C PRO A 35 -20.15 -14.39 2.86
N TRP A 36 -19.22 -14.70 1.96
CA TRP A 36 -17.88 -15.20 2.27
C TRP A 36 -16.87 -14.07 2.55
N THR A 37 -17.25 -12.80 2.37
CA THR A 37 -16.40 -11.64 2.69
C THR A 37 -16.14 -11.56 4.19
N GLN A 38 -14.89 -11.36 4.60
CA GLN A 38 -14.49 -11.31 6.02
C GLN A 38 -14.00 -9.94 6.47
N MET A 39 -13.63 -9.07 5.52
CA MET A 39 -13.23 -7.69 5.78
C MET A 39 -13.81 -6.75 4.71
N VAL A 40 -14.23 -5.56 5.11
CA VAL A 40 -14.79 -4.55 4.21
C VAL A 40 -14.09 -3.21 4.40
N LEU A 41 -13.68 -2.59 3.29
CA LEU A 41 -13.00 -1.30 3.24
C LEU A 41 -13.82 -0.31 2.41
N PHE A 42 -14.11 0.85 3.00
CA PHE A 42 -14.67 2.02 2.32
C PHE A 42 -13.59 3.08 2.07
N SER A 43 -13.91 4.04 1.23
CA SER A 43 -13.02 5.14 0.83
C SER A 43 -12.78 6.18 1.93
N GLU A 44 -11.72 6.97 1.80
CA GLU A 44 -11.47 8.12 2.69
C GLU A 44 -12.68 9.06 2.74
N LEU A 45 -12.94 9.62 3.93
CA LEU A 45 -14.02 10.57 4.21
C LEU A 45 -15.42 10.10 3.81
N ALA A 46 -15.63 8.80 3.53
CA ALA A 46 -16.90 8.26 3.06
C ALA A 46 -18.12 8.66 3.93
N PRO A 47 -18.09 8.61 5.28
CA PRO A 47 -19.26 8.89 6.10
C PRO A 47 -19.84 10.30 5.94
N PHE A 48 -19.01 11.33 5.72
CA PHE A 48 -19.45 12.74 5.76
C PHE A 48 -18.90 13.63 4.63
N GLY A 49 -18.06 13.10 3.75
CA GLY A 49 -17.43 13.84 2.66
C GLY A 49 -16.29 14.76 3.12
N PRO A 50 -15.74 15.57 2.19
CA PRO A 50 -14.46 16.25 2.37
C PRO A 50 -14.53 17.55 3.17
N LEU A 51 -15.68 17.90 3.76
CA LEU A 51 -15.84 19.16 4.49
C LEU A 51 -15.65 18.95 6.01
N ASP A 52 -14.61 19.57 6.55
CA ASP A 52 -14.20 19.50 7.95
C ASP A 52 -15.22 20.04 8.96
N ARG A 53 -16.16 20.89 8.52
CA ARG A 53 -17.29 21.35 9.34
C ARG A 53 -18.18 20.23 9.89
N PHE A 54 -18.12 19.03 9.31
CA PHE A 54 -18.80 17.83 9.80
C PHE A 54 -17.97 17.01 10.79
N ALA A 55 -16.88 17.58 11.32
CA ALA A 55 -16.05 16.91 12.31
C ALA A 55 -16.86 16.52 13.56
N LEU A 56 -16.69 15.27 13.99
CA LEU A 56 -17.36 14.70 15.16
C LEU A 56 -16.38 14.48 16.32
N PRO A 57 -16.85 14.37 17.58
CA PRO A 57 -16.02 13.83 18.65
C PRO A 57 -15.58 12.38 18.35
N PRO A 58 -14.48 11.88 18.93
CA PRO A 58 -13.95 10.55 18.62
C PRO A 58 -14.93 9.40 18.93
N GLU A 59 -15.69 9.56 20.01
CA GLU A 59 -16.84 8.73 20.34
C GLU A 59 -18.11 9.43 19.87
N ASN A 60 -18.89 8.77 19.02
CA ASN A 60 -20.10 9.31 18.42
C ASN A 60 -21.01 8.18 17.90
N GLU A 61 -22.28 8.51 17.68
CA GLU A 61 -23.32 7.57 17.24
C GLU A 61 -23.01 6.90 15.89
N THR A 62 -22.20 7.53 15.02
CA THR A 62 -21.82 6.94 13.73
C THR A 62 -20.85 5.78 13.91
N ILE A 63 -19.90 5.89 14.85
CA ILE A 63 -19.01 4.78 15.21
C ILE A 63 -19.83 3.64 15.81
N GLU A 64 -20.79 3.92 16.69
CA GLU A 64 -21.68 2.90 17.27
C GLU A 64 -22.48 2.14 16.20
N GLN A 65 -22.97 2.84 15.18
CA GLN A 65 -23.66 2.23 14.05
C GLN A 65 -22.73 1.31 13.24
N PHE A 66 -21.49 1.72 12.98
CA PHE A 66 -20.51 0.86 12.31
C PHE A 66 -20.09 -0.34 13.16
N GLN A 67 -19.95 -0.18 14.47
CA GLN A 67 -19.73 -1.28 15.42
C GLN A 67 -20.88 -2.30 15.39
N ALA A 68 -22.11 -1.81 15.40
CA ALA A 68 -23.29 -2.67 15.29
C ALA A 68 -23.35 -3.41 13.94
N ALA A 69 -23.00 -2.74 12.84
CA ALA A 69 -22.98 -3.33 11.51
C ALA A 69 -21.88 -4.40 11.36
N ALA A 70 -20.66 -4.12 11.84
CA ALA A 70 -19.54 -5.07 11.87
C ALA A 70 -19.92 -6.34 12.64
N ARG A 71 -20.50 -6.18 13.83
CA ARG A 71 -20.98 -7.28 14.68
C ARG A 71 -22.10 -8.08 14.03
N ARG A 72 -23.06 -7.40 13.39
CA ARG A 72 -24.20 -8.04 12.71
C ARG A 72 -23.73 -8.98 11.60
N HIS A 73 -22.74 -8.55 10.81
CA HIS A 73 -22.20 -9.31 9.69
C HIS A 73 -20.99 -10.18 10.04
N ARG A 74 -20.45 -10.03 11.25
CA ARG A 74 -19.23 -10.71 11.73
C ARG A 74 -18.03 -10.48 10.81
N VAL A 75 -17.83 -9.23 10.41
CA VAL A 75 -16.73 -8.82 9.52
C VAL A 75 -15.83 -7.79 10.20
N TRP A 76 -14.57 -7.75 9.76
CA TRP A 76 -13.72 -6.59 9.98
C TRP A 76 -14.24 -5.42 9.13
N LEU A 77 -14.48 -4.27 9.75
CA LEU A 77 -15.00 -3.10 9.05
C LEU A 77 -14.03 -1.93 9.20
N ILE A 78 -13.58 -1.42 8.06
CA ILE A 78 -12.86 -0.17 7.93
C ILE A 78 -13.82 0.77 7.17
N PRO A 79 -14.58 1.64 7.86
CA PRO A 79 -15.60 2.48 7.24
C PRO A 79 -15.00 3.66 6.46
N GLY A 80 -13.75 3.53 6.00
CA GLY A 80 -12.98 4.63 5.45
C GLY A 80 -12.43 5.51 6.57
N SER A 81 -12.42 6.81 6.35
CA SER A 81 -12.05 7.79 7.38
C SER A 81 -13.13 8.86 7.54
N MET A 82 -13.02 9.68 8.58
CA MET A 82 -13.87 10.85 8.80
C MET A 82 -13.10 11.89 9.60
N PHE A 83 -13.51 13.15 9.53
CA PHE A 83 -12.94 14.18 10.38
C PHE A 83 -13.39 13.99 11.83
N LEU A 84 -12.43 13.83 12.74
CA LEU A 84 -12.66 13.76 14.17
C LEU A 84 -11.95 14.91 14.88
N LYS A 85 -12.65 15.59 15.78
CA LYS A 85 -12.11 16.67 16.60
C LYS A 85 -11.65 16.11 17.94
N HIS A 86 -10.34 16.16 18.19
CA HIS A 86 -9.79 15.64 19.44
C HIS A 86 -10.15 16.58 20.61
N PRO A 87 -10.68 16.05 21.73
CA PRO A 87 -11.22 16.89 22.80
C PRO A 87 -10.14 17.66 23.58
N GLU A 88 -8.93 17.10 23.69
CA GLU A 88 -7.87 17.70 24.53
C GLU A 88 -7.15 18.88 23.86
N ASP A 89 -6.93 18.82 22.54
CA ASP A 89 -6.21 19.86 21.80
C ASP A 89 -7.11 20.68 20.87
N GLY A 90 -8.38 20.28 20.71
CA GLY A 90 -9.36 20.95 19.87
C GLY A 90 -9.11 20.87 18.37
N ARG A 91 -8.11 20.11 17.91
CA ARG A 91 -7.72 20.00 16.50
C ARG A 91 -8.54 18.94 15.77
N VAL A 92 -8.67 19.10 14.46
CA VAL A 92 -9.40 18.16 13.59
C VAL A 92 -8.40 17.27 12.87
N TYR A 93 -8.66 15.97 12.88
CA TYR A 93 -7.84 14.93 12.25
C TYR A 93 -8.68 14.12 11.26
N ASN A 94 -8.14 13.82 10.09
CA ASN A 94 -8.71 12.82 9.20
C ASN A 94 -8.41 11.43 9.77
N THR A 95 -9.41 10.77 10.33
CA THR A 95 -9.23 9.56 11.15
C THR A 95 -10.00 8.39 10.62
N SER A 96 -9.34 7.25 10.43
CA SER A 96 -9.96 5.96 10.15
C SER A 96 -10.01 5.10 11.42
N VAL A 97 -10.98 4.18 11.48
CA VAL A 97 -11.13 3.21 12.56
C VAL A 97 -11.10 1.80 12.02
N VAL A 98 -10.55 0.87 12.80
CA VAL A 98 -10.60 -0.56 12.50
C VAL A 98 -11.50 -1.21 13.51
N ILE A 99 -12.58 -1.81 13.03
CA ILE A 99 -13.60 -2.46 13.85
C ILE A 99 -13.52 -3.97 13.62
N ASN A 100 -13.42 -4.76 14.68
CA ASN A 100 -13.37 -6.22 14.58
C ASN A 100 -14.78 -6.85 14.42
N PRO A 101 -14.87 -8.17 14.12
CA PRO A 101 -16.14 -8.88 13.99
C PRO A 101 -17.04 -8.89 15.23
N GLU A 102 -16.50 -8.58 16.40
CA GLU A 102 -17.24 -8.44 17.67
C GLU A 102 -17.86 -7.04 17.82
N GLY A 103 -17.50 -6.11 16.93
CA GLY A 103 -17.95 -4.71 16.96
C GLY A 103 -17.08 -3.82 17.83
N GLU A 104 -15.85 -4.20 18.15
CA GLU A 104 -14.92 -3.42 18.97
C GLU A 104 -13.98 -2.61 18.07
N VAL A 105 -13.77 -1.32 18.40
CA VAL A 105 -12.76 -0.49 17.74
C VAL A 105 -11.38 -0.91 18.27
N VAL A 106 -10.61 -1.63 17.45
CA VAL A 106 -9.28 -2.12 17.87
C VAL A 106 -8.15 -1.15 17.54
N ARG A 107 -8.37 -0.25 16.58
CA ARG A 107 -7.42 0.83 16.21
C ARG A 107 -8.16 2.08 15.75
N ARG A 108 -7.54 3.21 16.01
CA ARG A 108 -7.85 4.51 15.40
C ARG A 108 -6.57 5.03 14.76
N TYR A 109 -6.67 5.56 13.55
CA TYR A 109 -5.53 6.04 12.80
C TYR A 109 -5.82 7.43 12.24
N ALA A 110 -5.09 8.43 12.72
CA ALA A 110 -5.10 9.77 12.14
C ALA A 110 -4.08 9.82 10.99
N LYS A 111 -4.53 10.26 9.81
CA LYS A 111 -3.72 10.46 8.59
C LYS A 111 -2.44 11.22 8.94
N MET A 112 -1.30 10.66 8.58
CA MET A 112 0.01 11.19 8.96
C MET A 112 0.40 12.39 8.08
N PHE A 113 0.03 12.32 6.82
CA PHE A 113 0.26 13.34 5.81
C PHE A 113 -1.08 13.87 5.29
N PRO A 114 -1.69 14.89 5.93
CA PRO A 114 -2.77 15.63 5.31
C PRO A 114 -2.31 16.15 3.93
N PHE A 115 -3.21 16.17 2.94
CA PHE A 115 -2.95 16.62 1.58
C PHE A 115 -2.76 18.13 1.52
N ARG A 116 -1.62 18.56 2.05
CA ARG A 116 -1.21 19.97 2.14
C ARG A 116 -0.65 20.41 0.78
N PRO A 117 -1.00 21.62 0.30
CA PRO A 117 -1.63 22.73 1.04
C PRO A 117 -3.16 22.74 1.12
N TYR A 118 -3.86 21.79 0.48
CA TYR A 118 -5.32 21.79 0.40
C TYR A 118 -6.01 21.42 1.73
N GLU A 119 -5.38 20.61 2.59
CA GLU A 119 -5.84 20.25 3.94
C GLU A 119 -5.11 21.05 5.05
N ALA A 120 -4.87 22.36 4.85
CA ALA A 120 -4.07 23.19 5.79
C ALA A 120 -4.62 23.25 7.24
N GLY A 121 -5.94 23.13 7.42
CA GLY A 121 -6.60 23.14 8.74
C GLY A 121 -6.63 21.78 9.44
N ILE A 122 -6.17 20.71 8.77
CA ILE A 122 -6.21 19.35 9.29
C ILE A 122 -4.87 19.03 9.95
N ALA A 123 -4.94 18.53 11.18
CA ALA A 123 -3.80 18.10 11.95
C ALA A 123 -3.28 16.74 11.46
N ALA A 124 -1.96 16.57 11.53
CA ALA A 124 -1.27 15.34 11.17
C ALA A 124 -1.24 14.37 12.36
N GLY A 125 -1.52 13.10 12.11
CA GLY A 125 -1.21 12.02 13.04
C GLY A 125 0.29 11.72 13.09
N ASN A 126 0.71 10.94 14.07
CA ASN A 126 2.12 10.59 14.31
C ASN A 126 2.33 9.12 14.70
N GLU A 127 1.29 8.28 14.58
CA GLU A 127 1.34 6.86 14.92
C GLU A 127 1.09 5.98 13.70
N PHE A 128 1.77 4.84 13.61
CA PHE A 128 1.53 3.86 12.55
C PHE A 128 0.39 2.92 12.94
N CYS A 129 -0.55 2.67 12.03
CA CYS A 129 -1.65 1.76 12.28
C CYS A 129 -1.31 0.33 11.82
N ILE A 130 -1.12 -0.56 12.79
CA ILE A 130 -0.87 -1.99 12.58
C ILE A 130 -1.80 -2.80 13.47
N PHE A 131 -2.42 -3.83 12.92
CA PHE A 131 -3.26 -4.78 13.65
C PHE A 131 -3.15 -6.19 13.07
N ASP A 132 -3.37 -7.19 13.92
CA ASP A 132 -3.34 -8.60 13.53
C ASP A 132 -4.77 -9.10 13.36
N VAL A 133 -5.01 -9.84 12.28
CA VAL A 133 -6.23 -10.62 12.09
C VAL A 133 -5.91 -12.06 12.48
N PRO A 134 -6.58 -12.62 13.52
CA PRO A 134 -6.27 -13.95 14.04
C PRO A 134 -6.25 -15.02 12.95
N ASP A 135 -5.24 -15.88 12.97
CA ASP A 135 -5.03 -17.00 12.03
C ASP A 135 -4.89 -16.62 10.54
N VAL A 136 -4.83 -15.31 10.23
CA VAL A 136 -4.74 -14.79 8.87
C VAL A 136 -3.36 -14.14 8.67
N GLY A 137 -3.14 -12.97 9.27
CA GLY A 137 -1.93 -12.20 9.06
C GLY A 137 -1.98 -10.79 9.64
N ARG A 138 -0.95 -10.01 9.31
CA ARG A 138 -0.78 -8.64 9.81
C ARG A 138 -1.19 -7.60 8.77
N PHE A 139 -1.98 -6.64 9.19
CA PHE A 139 -2.56 -5.59 8.36
C PHE A 139 -2.04 -4.23 8.78
N GLY A 140 -1.88 -3.35 7.79
CA GLY A 140 -1.57 -1.94 7.98
C GLY A 140 -2.62 -1.06 7.33
N LEU A 141 -2.70 0.18 7.79
CA LEU A 141 -3.61 1.18 7.25
C LEU A 141 -2.83 2.47 6.96
N SER A 142 -3.06 3.03 5.77
CA SER A 142 -2.46 4.27 5.27
C SER A 142 -3.58 5.02 4.55
N ILE A 143 -3.74 6.33 4.72
CA ILE A 143 -4.87 7.08 4.13
C ILE A 143 -4.35 7.96 2.99
N CYS A 144 -4.78 7.67 1.77
CA CYS A 144 -4.61 8.52 0.59
C CYS A 144 -3.17 9.05 0.40
N TYR A 145 -2.95 10.32 0.74
CA TYR A 145 -1.67 10.98 0.56
C TYR A 145 -0.52 10.34 1.35
N ASP A 146 -0.80 9.57 2.41
CA ASP A 146 0.21 8.83 3.17
C ASP A 146 1.06 7.88 2.30
N MET A 147 0.47 7.28 1.25
CA MET A 147 1.17 6.33 0.38
C MET A 147 2.18 7.00 -0.57
N TRP A 148 2.11 8.32 -0.75
CA TRP A 148 3.09 9.09 -1.52
C TRP A 148 4.46 9.16 -0.82
N PHE A 149 4.49 8.88 0.48
CA PHE A 149 5.69 8.84 1.30
C PHE A 149 6.07 7.37 1.52
N PRO A 150 6.95 6.78 0.70
CA PRO A 150 7.28 5.35 0.78
C PRO A 150 7.80 4.93 2.16
N GLU A 151 8.30 5.87 2.96
CA GLU A 151 8.65 5.70 4.37
C GLU A 151 7.52 5.13 5.22
N THR A 152 6.27 5.55 4.97
CA THR A 152 5.11 5.06 5.72
C THR A 152 4.95 3.56 5.52
N THR A 153 4.95 3.13 4.25
CA THR A 153 4.82 1.72 3.90
C THR A 153 6.07 0.93 4.25
N ARG A 154 7.26 1.53 4.16
CA ARG A 154 8.52 0.93 4.63
C ARG A 154 8.42 0.59 6.11
N GLN A 155 7.94 1.51 6.94
CA GLN A 155 7.81 1.29 8.38
C GLN A 155 6.78 0.21 8.69
N LEU A 156 5.63 0.21 8.02
CA LEU A 156 4.57 -0.80 8.19
C LEU A 156 5.07 -2.20 7.82
N THR A 157 5.67 -2.35 6.63
CA THR A 157 6.10 -3.66 6.13
C THR A 157 7.36 -4.19 6.80
N SER A 158 8.24 -3.32 7.31
CA SER A 158 9.36 -3.72 8.17
C SER A 158 8.89 -4.32 9.51
N GLN A 159 7.66 -3.98 9.94
CA GLN A 159 6.99 -4.58 11.10
C GLN A 159 6.11 -5.78 10.74
N GLY A 160 6.24 -6.29 9.52
CA GLY A 160 5.59 -7.53 9.08
C GLY A 160 4.21 -7.36 8.44
N VAL A 161 3.71 -6.14 8.21
CA VAL A 161 2.44 -5.91 7.49
C VAL A 161 2.46 -6.62 6.14
N GLU A 162 1.45 -7.45 5.87
CA GLU A 162 1.30 -8.26 4.64
C GLU A 162 0.25 -7.68 3.69
N VAL A 163 -0.70 -6.91 4.23
CA VAL A 163 -1.77 -6.22 3.49
C VAL A 163 -1.84 -4.76 3.94
N LEU A 164 -1.76 -3.82 2.99
CA LEU A 164 -2.00 -2.41 3.21
C LEU A 164 -3.42 -2.05 2.75
N LEU A 165 -4.24 -1.62 3.69
CA LEU A 165 -5.55 -1.04 3.44
C LEU A 165 -5.36 0.46 3.17
N HIS A 166 -5.89 0.93 2.06
CA HIS A 166 -5.67 2.28 1.56
C HIS A 166 -7.00 2.96 1.19
N PRO A 167 -7.69 3.61 2.15
CA PRO A 167 -8.84 4.46 1.86
C PRO A 167 -8.38 5.74 1.15
N VAL A 168 -9.05 6.09 0.06
CA VAL A 168 -8.68 7.21 -0.82
C VAL A 168 -9.88 8.07 -1.16
N LEU A 169 -9.68 9.39 -1.28
CA LEU A 169 -10.65 10.30 -1.88
C LEU A 169 -9.88 11.28 -2.79
N THR A 170 -9.57 10.80 -3.99
CA THR A 170 -8.80 11.52 -5.00
C THR A 170 -9.65 11.74 -6.25
N GLY A 171 -9.87 13.01 -6.59
CA GLY A 171 -10.59 13.46 -7.78
C GLY A 171 -9.75 14.36 -8.68
N THR A 172 -8.47 14.47 -8.35
CA THR A 172 -7.47 15.32 -9.00
C THR A 172 -6.86 14.64 -10.23
N THR A 173 -6.19 15.43 -11.06
CA THR A 173 -5.61 14.99 -12.34
C THR A 173 -4.42 14.03 -12.18
N ASP A 174 -3.93 13.85 -10.96
CA ASP A 174 -2.84 12.95 -10.59
C ASP A 174 -3.30 11.54 -10.18
N ARG A 175 -4.60 11.20 -10.29
CA ARG A 175 -5.09 9.85 -9.96
C ARG A 175 -4.35 8.73 -10.69
N ASP A 176 -3.93 8.95 -11.94
CA ASP A 176 -3.14 7.95 -12.66
C ASP A 176 -1.72 7.78 -12.10
N ALA A 177 -1.14 8.85 -11.52
CA ALA A 177 0.11 8.77 -10.78
C ALA A 177 -0.07 8.00 -9.46
N GLU A 178 -1.16 8.24 -8.74
CA GLU A 178 -1.50 7.49 -7.53
C GLU A 178 -1.66 5.99 -7.80
N LEU A 179 -2.33 5.62 -8.90
CA LEU A 179 -2.44 4.21 -9.33
C LEU A 179 -1.07 3.60 -9.66
N ALA A 180 -0.17 4.37 -10.26
CA ALA A 180 1.20 3.93 -10.49
C ALA A 180 1.97 3.73 -9.17
N ILE A 181 1.77 4.63 -8.20
CA ILE A 181 2.34 4.51 -6.85
C ILE A 181 1.80 3.25 -6.17
N ALA A 182 0.49 2.99 -6.16
CA ALA A 182 -0.10 1.79 -5.56
C ALA A 182 0.56 0.51 -6.10
N ARG A 183 0.77 0.43 -7.43
CA ARG A 183 1.45 -0.69 -8.07
C ARG A 183 2.92 -0.79 -7.68
N ALA A 184 3.63 0.34 -7.66
CA ALA A 184 5.02 0.39 -7.24
C ALA A 184 5.18 -0.02 -5.77
N THR A 185 4.32 0.46 -4.88
CA THR A 185 4.28 0.14 -3.45
C THR A 185 4.10 -1.37 -3.24
N ALA A 186 3.14 -2.00 -3.93
CA ALA A 186 2.93 -3.44 -3.85
C ALA A 186 4.20 -4.24 -4.18
N ALA A 187 4.94 -3.81 -5.20
CA ALA A 187 6.21 -4.42 -5.61
C ALA A 187 7.37 -4.13 -4.64
N GLN A 188 7.53 -2.87 -4.25
CA GLN A 188 8.64 -2.37 -3.43
C GLN A 188 8.60 -2.90 -1.99
N PHE A 189 7.41 -3.22 -1.49
CA PHE A 189 7.19 -3.66 -0.12
C PHE A 189 6.62 -5.08 -0.01
N GLN A 190 6.41 -5.72 -1.16
CA GLN A 190 5.97 -7.11 -1.29
C GLN A 190 4.76 -7.38 -0.38
N CYS A 191 3.70 -6.59 -0.56
CA CYS A 191 2.44 -6.67 0.17
C CYS A 191 1.25 -6.49 -0.77
N TYR A 192 0.08 -6.93 -0.35
CA TYR A 192 -1.16 -6.58 -1.04
C TYR A 192 -1.53 -5.12 -0.77
N ILE A 193 -2.06 -4.44 -1.78
CA ILE A 193 -2.61 -3.09 -1.65
C ILE A 193 -4.10 -3.14 -2.00
N PHE A 194 -4.95 -2.70 -1.08
CA PHE A 194 -6.37 -2.46 -1.32
C PHE A 194 -6.62 -0.96 -1.33
N ASP A 195 -6.62 -0.38 -2.54
CA ASP A 195 -6.81 1.04 -2.79
C ASP A 195 -8.27 1.33 -3.14
N VAL A 196 -9.02 1.91 -2.21
CA VAL A 196 -10.47 2.14 -2.37
C VAL A 196 -10.75 3.63 -2.43
N ASN A 197 -11.09 4.11 -3.62
CA ASN A 197 -11.37 5.52 -3.88
C ASN A 197 -12.87 5.78 -3.99
N GLY A 198 -13.32 6.89 -3.41
CA GLY A 198 -14.70 7.34 -3.50
C GLY A 198 -15.06 7.89 -4.89
N LEU A 199 -16.36 8.16 -5.10
CA LEU A 199 -16.88 8.85 -6.28
C LEU A 199 -17.55 10.17 -5.88
N GLY A 200 -17.56 11.14 -6.77
CA GLY A 200 -18.31 12.39 -6.59
C GLY A 200 -17.49 13.44 -5.83
N ALA A 201 -17.81 13.68 -4.55
CA ALA A 201 -17.29 14.79 -3.73
C ALA A 201 -15.79 14.72 -3.43
N GLY A 202 -14.95 14.81 -4.45
CA GLY A 202 -13.50 14.67 -4.36
C GLY A 202 -12.97 13.32 -4.81
N GLY A 203 -13.77 12.47 -5.45
CA GLY A 203 -13.36 11.13 -5.90
C GLY A 203 -13.76 10.83 -7.35
N VAL A 204 -12.89 10.16 -8.10
CA VAL A 204 -13.17 9.67 -9.47
C VAL A 204 -13.22 8.13 -9.56
N GLY A 205 -13.19 7.45 -8.41
CA GLY A 205 -13.14 6.00 -8.35
C GLY A 205 -11.82 5.45 -8.88
N LYS A 206 -11.90 4.48 -9.79
CA LYS A 206 -10.75 3.67 -10.20
C LYS A 206 -10.08 2.95 -9.01
N SER A 207 -10.86 2.51 -8.02
CA SER A 207 -10.35 1.66 -6.93
C SER A 207 -9.59 0.47 -7.51
N CYS A 208 -8.51 0.02 -6.87
CA CYS A 208 -7.72 -1.09 -7.36
C CYS A 208 -7.21 -2.02 -6.26
N VAL A 209 -6.99 -3.27 -6.62
CA VAL A 209 -6.33 -4.26 -5.77
C VAL A 209 -5.09 -4.75 -6.49
N VAL A 210 -3.94 -4.63 -5.82
CA VAL A 210 -2.64 -5.04 -6.38
C VAL A 210 -2.01 -6.10 -5.50
N ASP A 211 -1.47 -7.14 -6.13
CA ASP A 211 -0.76 -8.21 -5.44
C ASP A 211 0.71 -7.85 -5.14
N PRO A 212 1.40 -8.64 -4.28
CA PRO A 212 2.81 -8.42 -3.92
C PRO A 212 3.82 -8.50 -5.08
N THR A 213 3.37 -8.83 -6.30
CA THR A 213 4.18 -8.95 -7.51
C THR A 213 3.85 -7.88 -8.56
N SER A 214 3.10 -6.83 -8.15
CA SER A 214 2.62 -5.73 -8.98
C SER A 214 1.49 -6.10 -9.96
N MET A 215 0.89 -7.29 -9.85
CA MET A 215 -0.28 -7.65 -10.67
C MET A 215 -1.51 -6.91 -10.16
N VAL A 216 -2.22 -6.24 -11.07
CA VAL A 216 -3.53 -5.65 -10.75
C VAL A 216 -4.56 -6.76 -10.82
N LEU A 217 -5.10 -7.13 -9.66
CA LEU A 217 -6.13 -8.17 -9.53
C LEU A 217 -7.52 -7.63 -9.86
N HIS A 218 -7.76 -6.37 -9.54
CA HIS A 218 -9.00 -5.67 -9.83
C HIS A 218 -8.74 -4.18 -10.04
N GLN A 219 -9.49 -3.57 -10.96
CA GLN A 219 -9.56 -2.12 -11.07
C GLN A 219 -10.98 -1.73 -11.49
N SER A 220 -11.66 -0.99 -10.62
CA SER A 220 -12.96 -0.39 -10.91
C SER A 220 -12.82 0.69 -12.00
N ALA A 221 -13.92 1.07 -12.61
CA ALA A 221 -13.98 2.26 -13.46
C ALA A 221 -14.62 3.43 -12.68
N GLY A 222 -15.33 4.35 -13.36
CA GLY A 222 -15.92 5.56 -12.77
C GLY A 222 -17.35 5.40 -12.24
N GLN A 223 -17.75 4.19 -11.85
CA GLN A 223 -19.10 3.84 -11.39
C GLN A 223 -19.06 3.11 -10.04
N GLU A 224 -20.19 3.00 -9.36
CA GLU A 224 -20.24 2.21 -8.11
C GLU A 224 -19.81 0.77 -8.33
N ASP A 225 -19.08 0.23 -7.36
CA ASP A 225 -18.52 -1.11 -7.43
C ASP A 225 -18.35 -1.72 -6.04
N MET A 226 -18.50 -3.04 -5.95
CA MET A 226 -18.32 -3.85 -4.74
C MET A 226 -17.56 -5.11 -5.14
N PHE A 227 -16.30 -5.21 -4.72
CA PHE A 227 -15.38 -6.20 -5.25
C PHE A 227 -14.69 -6.98 -4.11
N PRO A 228 -15.24 -8.15 -3.72
CA PRO A 228 -14.55 -9.05 -2.81
C PRO A 228 -13.41 -9.79 -3.55
N ILE A 229 -12.23 -9.82 -2.93
CA ILE A 229 -11.05 -10.52 -3.43
C ILE A 229 -10.52 -11.43 -2.32
N GLU A 230 -10.36 -12.72 -2.64
CA GLU A 230 -9.64 -13.66 -1.78
C GLU A 230 -8.12 -13.44 -1.92
N ILE A 231 -7.40 -13.41 -0.80
CA ILE A 231 -5.95 -13.19 -0.76
C ILE A 231 -5.18 -14.46 -0.40
N ASP A 232 -3.97 -14.63 -0.96
CA ASP A 232 -3.03 -15.69 -0.57
C ASP A 232 -1.83 -15.07 0.16
N LEU A 233 -1.84 -15.10 1.49
CA LEU A 233 -0.73 -14.58 2.29
C LEU A 233 0.54 -15.45 2.21
N ASN A 234 0.46 -16.70 1.75
CA ASN A 234 1.68 -17.46 1.45
C ASN A 234 2.41 -16.87 0.26
N MET A 235 1.69 -16.26 -0.68
CA MET A 235 2.32 -15.54 -1.77
C MET A 235 3.20 -14.43 -1.21
N VAL A 236 2.67 -13.58 -0.32
CA VAL A 236 3.46 -12.54 0.38
C VAL A 236 4.72 -13.14 1.01
N ARG A 237 4.54 -14.15 1.87
CA ARG A 237 5.63 -14.79 2.63
C ARG A 237 6.69 -15.37 1.70
N ARG A 238 6.27 -16.09 0.66
CA ARG A 238 7.16 -16.67 -0.36
C ARG A 238 7.88 -15.58 -1.16
N GLN A 239 7.21 -14.51 -1.59
CA GLN A 239 7.88 -13.41 -2.29
C GLN A 239 8.96 -12.76 -1.41
N ARG A 240 8.70 -12.59 -0.11
CA ARG A 240 9.67 -12.03 0.85
C ARG A 240 10.85 -12.98 1.11
N GLU A 241 10.59 -14.28 1.12
CA GLU A 241 11.60 -15.31 1.34
C GLU A 241 12.46 -15.57 0.09
N THR A 242 11.87 -15.77 -1.07
CA THR A 242 12.59 -16.20 -2.28
C THR A 242 12.81 -15.06 -3.28
N GLY A 243 12.31 -13.86 -2.98
CA GLY A 243 12.36 -12.71 -3.88
C GLY A 243 11.17 -12.67 -4.83
N MET A 244 10.88 -11.46 -5.32
CA MET A 244 9.74 -11.23 -6.20
C MET A 244 9.89 -12.06 -7.49
N LYS A 245 8.95 -12.98 -7.75
CA LYS A 245 8.97 -13.93 -8.88
C LYS A 245 10.26 -14.77 -8.94
N GLY A 246 10.86 -15.06 -7.77
CA GLY A 246 12.13 -15.78 -7.66
C GLY A 246 13.36 -14.96 -8.08
N LEU A 247 13.21 -13.63 -8.20
CA LEU A 247 14.29 -12.70 -8.55
C LEU A 247 14.84 -12.02 -7.28
N GLY A 248 15.17 -10.73 -7.36
CA GLY A 248 15.76 -9.97 -6.26
C GLY A 248 14.96 -10.02 -4.96
N GLN A 249 15.69 -10.21 -3.85
CA GLN A 249 15.15 -10.28 -2.49
C GLN A 249 15.15 -8.89 -1.83
N LEU A 250 14.35 -7.98 -2.38
CA LEU A 250 14.40 -6.55 -2.08
C LEU A 250 14.38 -6.23 -0.58
N LEU A 251 13.49 -6.85 0.20
CA LEU A 251 13.42 -6.59 1.65
C LEU A 251 14.64 -7.09 2.40
N LYS A 252 15.26 -8.20 1.98
CA LYS A 252 16.50 -8.70 2.58
C LYS A 252 17.69 -7.82 2.20
N SER A 253 17.77 -7.40 0.94
CA SER A 253 18.78 -6.42 0.49
C SER A 253 18.66 -5.10 1.24
N PHE A 254 17.44 -4.65 1.58
CA PHE A 254 17.25 -3.48 2.44
C PHE A 254 17.68 -3.74 3.89
N ARG A 255 17.36 -4.91 4.47
CA ARG A 255 17.80 -5.29 5.82
C ARG A 255 19.33 -5.37 5.94
N ASP A 256 19.98 -5.96 4.93
CA ASP A 256 21.41 -6.27 4.90
C ASP A 256 22.25 -5.18 4.21
N ARG A 257 21.66 -4.00 4.00
CA ARG A 257 22.33 -2.88 3.33
C ARG A 257 23.59 -2.45 4.11
N PRO A 258 24.67 -2.05 3.42
CA PRO A 258 25.90 -1.58 4.07
C PRO A 258 25.83 -0.11 4.52
N THR A 259 24.80 0.61 4.10
CA THR A 259 24.68 2.06 4.25
C THR A 259 23.36 2.39 4.93
N ASP A 260 23.42 3.17 6.01
CA ASP A 260 22.25 3.83 6.56
C ASP A 260 21.89 5.07 5.75
N PHE A 261 20.61 5.42 5.74
CA PHE A 261 20.09 6.56 5.01
C PHE A 261 20.02 7.77 5.95
N PRO A 262 20.95 8.76 5.85
CA PRO A 262 20.98 9.87 6.79
C PRO A 262 19.73 10.75 6.67
N VAL A 263 19.00 10.69 5.55
CA VAL A 263 17.71 11.38 5.37
C VAL A 263 16.65 11.05 6.44
N TYR A 264 16.80 9.93 7.16
CA TYR A 264 15.92 9.56 8.28
C TYR A 264 16.37 10.14 9.63
N ASP A 265 17.58 10.68 9.69
CA ASP A 265 18.08 11.46 10.80
C ASP A 265 17.90 12.96 10.49
N ARG A 266 16.98 13.60 11.21
CA ARG A 266 16.65 15.02 11.05
C ARG A 266 17.81 15.96 11.38
N ASP A 267 18.81 15.48 12.13
CA ASP A 267 19.97 16.27 12.50
C ASP A 267 21.16 16.04 11.54
N SER A 268 21.03 15.14 10.56
CA SER A 268 22.11 14.81 9.61
C SER A 268 22.44 15.90 8.60
N GLY A 269 21.49 16.81 8.35
CA GLY A 269 21.56 17.81 7.28
C GLY A 269 21.43 17.25 5.86
N ALA A 270 21.13 15.95 5.69
CA ALA A 270 21.01 15.32 4.38
C ALA A 270 19.82 15.84 3.55
N ASP A 271 18.82 16.41 4.21
CA ASP A 271 17.64 17.03 3.62
C ASP A 271 17.78 18.55 3.41
N ALA A 272 18.98 19.12 3.54
CA ALA A 272 19.23 20.56 3.39
C ALA A 272 18.67 21.16 2.09
N PHE A 273 18.69 20.40 1.00
CA PHE A 273 18.09 20.82 -0.28
C PHE A 273 16.59 21.05 -0.18
N LEU A 274 15.84 20.27 0.60
CA LEU A 274 14.39 20.41 0.74
C LEU A 274 14.01 21.76 1.35
N HIS A 275 14.85 22.34 2.20
CA HIS A 275 14.64 23.68 2.77
C HIS A 275 14.79 24.82 1.74
N THR A 276 15.33 24.53 0.55
CA THR A 276 15.46 25.51 -0.54
C THR A 276 14.23 25.60 -1.44
N LEU A 277 13.27 24.68 -1.30
CA LEU A 277 12.11 24.55 -2.19
C LEU A 277 11.01 25.60 -1.95
N GLY A 278 11.18 26.45 -0.92
CA GLY A 278 10.21 27.48 -0.55
C GLY A 278 9.10 26.95 0.35
N PRO A 279 8.11 27.80 0.68
CA PRO A 279 7.00 27.44 1.55
C PRO A 279 5.99 26.54 0.85
N LEU A 280 5.23 25.80 1.65
CA LEU A 280 4.10 25.01 1.19
C LEU A 280 2.87 25.92 1.03
N GLU A 281 2.44 26.16 -0.21
CA GLU A 281 1.38 27.12 -0.54
C GLU A 281 0.52 26.65 -1.71
N VAL A 282 -0.78 26.98 -1.69
CA VAL A 282 -1.66 26.72 -2.84
C VAL A 282 -1.27 27.67 -3.98
N PRO A 283 -1.00 27.17 -5.21
CA PRO A 283 -0.74 28.02 -6.35
C PRO A 283 -1.89 29.01 -6.60
N GLN A 284 -1.54 30.30 -6.69
CA GLN A 284 -2.51 31.37 -6.97
C GLN A 284 -2.61 31.64 -8.47
N GLN A 285 -3.75 32.19 -8.90
CA GLN A 285 -3.97 32.57 -10.29
C GLN A 285 -2.88 33.57 -10.75
N GLY A 286 -2.21 33.25 -11.87
CA GLY A 286 -1.13 34.08 -12.41
C GLY A 286 0.22 33.90 -11.69
N SER A 287 0.33 32.96 -10.75
CA SER A 287 1.61 32.62 -10.14
C SER A 287 2.64 32.20 -11.19
N ARG A 288 3.88 32.66 -11.02
CA ARG A 288 5.05 32.25 -11.78
C ARG A 288 6.00 31.37 -10.95
N ALA A 289 5.57 30.93 -9.77
CA ALA A 289 6.34 30.04 -8.92
C ALA A 289 6.69 28.74 -9.69
N GLY A 290 7.94 28.30 -9.59
CA GLY A 290 8.45 27.14 -10.33
C GLY A 290 8.77 27.40 -11.81
N LEU A 291 8.37 28.55 -12.39
CA LEU A 291 8.70 28.93 -13.76
C LEU A 291 10.01 29.74 -13.78
N HIS A 292 11.13 29.09 -13.44
CA HIS A 292 12.46 29.64 -13.66
C HIS A 292 12.88 29.37 -15.12
N VAL A 293 12.60 30.33 -16.01
CA VAL A 293 12.90 30.16 -17.45
C VAL A 293 14.36 30.45 -17.79
N ASP A 294 15.16 30.99 -16.87
CA ASP A 294 16.61 31.20 -17.04
C ASP A 294 17.32 31.17 -15.69
N VAL A 295 17.99 30.06 -15.36
CA VAL A 295 19.06 30.04 -14.34
C VAL A 295 20.19 29.16 -14.90
N PRO A 296 21.34 29.73 -15.31
CA PRO A 296 22.54 28.95 -15.60
C PRO A 296 22.88 28.08 -14.38
N ALA A 297 23.40 26.89 -14.57
CA ALA A 297 23.68 25.85 -13.56
C ALA A 297 24.69 26.23 -12.42
N GLN A 298 24.78 27.51 -12.02
CA GLN A 298 25.81 28.08 -11.14
C GLN A 298 25.29 28.57 -9.78
N GLN A 299 24.25 27.96 -9.21
CA GLN A 299 23.88 28.21 -7.80
C GLN A 299 23.67 26.93 -6.99
N VAL A 300 24.47 25.91 -7.26
CA VAL A 300 24.77 24.91 -6.23
C VAL A 300 25.99 25.45 -5.47
N PRO A 301 25.93 25.66 -4.14
CA PRO A 301 27.13 25.94 -3.36
C PRO A 301 28.17 24.86 -3.64
N ALA A 302 29.40 25.24 -3.98
CA ALA A 302 30.47 24.34 -4.43
C ALA A 302 30.98 23.35 -3.36
N GLU A 303 30.34 23.29 -2.19
CA GLU A 303 30.71 22.42 -1.08
C GLU A 303 29.50 21.60 -0.61
N ILE A 304 29.13 20.60 -1.41
CA ILE A 304 28.58 19.37 -0.84
C ILE A 304 29.82 18.60 -0.35
N PRO A 305 29.91 18.20 0.93
CA PRO A 305 31.02 17.36 1.38
C PRO A 305 31.05 16.11 0.51
N ALA A 306 32.07 15.99 -0.34
CA ALA A 306 32.30 14.75 -1.05
C ALA A 306 32.50 13.68 0.02
N TYR A 307 31.56 12.73 0.09
CA TYR A 307 31.78 11.50 0.84
C TYR A 307 32.98 10.81 0.19
N LYS A 308 34.17 11.01 0.78
CA LYS A 308 35.36 10.22 0.47
C LYS A 308 35.08 8.84 1.03
N GLY A 309 34.44 8.00 0.22
CA GLY A 309 34.40 6.57 0.46
C GLY A 309 35.82 6.13 0.82
N LYS A 310 35.98 5.55 2.01
CA LYS A 310 37.24 4.91 2.36
C LYS A 310 37.52 3.88 1.28
N ASN A 311 38.71 3.99 0.71
CA ASN A 311 39.30 3.12 -0.29
C ASN A 311 38.91 1.64 -0.13
N GLY A 312 38.61 1.00 -1.26
CA GLY A 312 38.60 -0.45 -1.40
C GLY A 312 37.27 -1.11 -1.06
N PHE A 313 36.81 -1.99 -1.95
CA PHE A 313 35.81 -2.99 -1.59
C PHE A 313 36.26 -3.68 -0.29
N PRO A 314 35.43 -3.73 0.76
CA PRO A 314 35.71 -4.62 1.88
C PRO A 314 35.65 -6.07 1.38
N PRO A 315 36.58 -6.96 1.79
CA PRO A 315 36.40 -8.39 1.55
C PRO A 315 35.11 -8.85 2.24
N GLU A 316 34.39 -9.77 1.59
CA GLU A 316 33.14 -10.37 2.06
C GLU A 316 33.21 -10.72 3.56
N PRO A 317 32.14 -10.50 4.35
CA PRO A 317 32.20 -10.79 5.77
C PRO A 317 32.36 -12.30 6.01
N LEU A 318 33.45 -12.63 6.71
CA LEU A 318 33.68 -13.91 7.37
C LEU A 318 32.53 -14.25 8.32
N ALA A 319 32.24 -15.55 8.41
CA ALA A 319 31.17 -16.13 9.21
C ALA A 319 31.12 -15.61 10.66
N SER A 320 29.94 -15.20 11.10
CA SER A 320 29.68 -14.81 12.50
C SER A 320 29.51 -16.04 13.40
N ALA A 321 30.24 -16.06 14.51
CA ALA A 321 30.26 -17.14 15.50
C ALA A 321 29.14 -17.06 16.56
N THR A 322 27.99 -16.44 16.27
CA THR A 322 26.86 -16.32 17.22
C THR A 322 25.49 -16.69 16.62
N ALA A 323 25.46 -17.62 15.67
CA ALA A 323 24.23 -18.30 15.29
C ALA A 323 23.97 -19.50 16.23
N GLY A 324 22.85 -19.45 16.97
CA GLY A 324 22.39 -20.55 17.81
C GLY A 324 22.23 -21.85 17.03
N THR A 325 22.70 -22.93 17.63
CA THR A 325 22.80 -24.29 17.09
C THR A 325 21.44 -24.92 16.74
N ALA A 326 21.32 -25.42 15.51
CA ALA A 326 20.48 -26.57 15.16
C ALA A 326 21.41 -27.70 14.66
N PRO A 327 21.14 -28.98 14.98
CA PRO A 327 22.11 -30.06 14.81
C PRO A 327 22.37 -30.41 13.33
N GLU A 328 23.62 -30.77 13.04
CA GLU A 328 24.13 -31.15 11.72
C GLU A 328 23.36 -32.34 11.11
N VAL A 329 22.92 -32.17 9.87
CA VAL A 329 22.54 -33.28 8.99
C VAL A 329 23.81 -33.77 8.29
N ALA A 330 24.12 -35.05 8.46
CA ALA A 330 25.27 -35.71 7.85
C ALA A 330 25.26 -35.56 6.31
N GLN A 331 26.40 -35.14 5.75
CA GLN A 331 26.62 -35.03 4.31
C GLN A 331 26.66 -36.41 3.64
N THR A 332 25.76 -36.64 2.71
CA THR A 332 25.85 -37.72 1.71
C THR A 332 26.83 -37.28 0.60
N PRO A 333 27.76 -38.14 0.14
CA PRO A 333 28.70 -37.75 -0.92
C PRO A 333 28.01 -37.66 -2.29
N ALA A 334 28.49 -36.72 -3.11
CA ALA A 334 27.99 -36.41 -4.45
C ALA A 334 28.13 -37.61 -5.43
N PRO A 335 27.20 -37.77 -6.39
CA PRO A 335 27.31 -38.82 -7.41
C PRO A 335 28.38 -38.48 -8.45
N ALA A 336 29.10 -39.52 -8.90
CA ALA A 336 30.14 -39.47 -9.91
C ALA A 336 29.59 -39.10 -11.31
N ALA A 337 30.40 -38.37 -12.08
CA ALA A 337 30.13 -37.95 -13.45
C ALA A 337 29.90 -39.15 -14.40
N PRO A 338 28.95 -39.09 -15.36
CA PRO A 338 28.79 -40.14 -16.34
C PRO A 338 29.84 -40.07 -17.46
N ALA A 339 30.34 -41.24 -17.85
CA ALA A 339 31.25 -41.45 -18.96
C ALA A 339 30.58 -41.19 -20.33
N ALA A 340 31.41 -40.74 -21.28
CA ALA A 340 31.06 -40.40 -22.64
C ALA A 340 30.46 -41.57 -23.45
N ALA A 341 29.42 -41.28 -24.23
CA ALA A 341 28.89 -42.15 -25.29
C ALA A 341 29.11 -41.48 -26.67
N MET A 342 29.58 -42.29 -27.62
CA MET A 342 29.87 -41.95 -29.02
C MET A 342 28.59 -41.65 -29.83
N PRO A 343 28.70 -40.96 -30.99
CA PRO A 343 27.55 -40.43 -31.72
C PRO A 343 26.96 -41.45 -32.72
N ASP A 344 25.65 -41.36 -32.96
CA ASP A 344 24.94 -42.08 -34.03
C ASP A 344 24.27 -41.08 -35.01
N PRO A 345 23.89 -41.48 -36.24
CA PRO A 345 24.15 -40.70 -37.44
C PRO A 345 22.94 -39.89 -37.90
N GLN A 346 23.24 -38.89 -38.73
CA GLN A 346 22.29 -37.99 -39.38
C GLN A 346 21.27 -38.74 -40.26
N THR A 347 19.99 -38.39 -40.12
CA THR A 347 18.95 -38.61 -41.13
C THR A 347 18.35 -37.27 -41.56
N THR A 348 18.40 -37.04 -42.87
CA THR A 348 17.92 -35.90 -43.65
C THR A 348 16.38 -35.76 -43.62
N PRO A 349 15.82 -34.57 -43.90
CA PRO A 349 14.38 -34.31 -43.79
C PRO A 349 13.61 -34.61 -45.09
N GLU A 350 12.50 -35.33 -44.98
CA GLU A 350 11.50 -35.49 -46.06
C GLU A 350 10.52 -34.29 -46.10
N THR A 351 10.13 -33.94 -47.31
CA THR A 351 9.28 -32.79 -47.69
C THR A 351 7.79 -33.15 -47.57
N PRO A 352 6.87 -32.26 -47.14
CA PRO A 352 5.44 -32.55 -47.19
C PRO A 352 4.87 -32.31 -48.59
N GLY A 353 4.40 -33.39 -49.22
CA GLY A 353 3.60 -33.36 -50.44
C GLY A 353 2.15 -32.94 -50.18
N GLN A 354 1.60 -32.25 -51.18
CA GLN A 354 0.20 -31.85 -51.35
C GLN A 354 -0.76 -33.05 -51.25
N ASN A 355 -1.96 -32.82 -50.69
CA ASN A 355 -3.15 -33.59 -51.05
C ASN A 355 -4.36 -32.66 -51.18
N ASP A 356 -4.86 -32.59 -52.40
CA ASP A 356 -6.18 -32.10 -52.80
C ASP A 356 -7.29 -33.12 -52.44
N ASN A 357 -8.50 -32.58 -52.21
CA ASN A 357 -9.83 -33.16 -52.48
C ASN A 357 -10.24 -34.45 -51.72
N THR A 358 -11.51 -34.71 -51.33
CA THR A 358 -12.83 -34.22 -51.75
C THR A 358 -13.88 -34.68 -50.72
N SER A 359 -14.96 -33.91 -50.59
CA SER A 359 -16.39 -34.29 -50.49
C SER A 359 -16.81 -35.63 -49.86
N GLY A 360 -17.68 -35.55 -48.83
CA GLY A 360 -18.50 -36.65 -48.31
C GLY A 360 -19.30 -36.22 -47.10
#